data_AF-A0A242ZPL5-F1
#
_entry.id   AF-A0A242ZPL5-F1
#
_cell.length_a   1.000
_cell.length_b   1.000
_cell.length_c   1.000
_cell.angle_alpha   90.00
_cell.angle_beta   90.00
_cell.angle_gamma   90.00
#
_symmetry.space_group_name_H-M   'P 1'
#
loop_
_entity.id
_entity.type
_entity.pdbx_description
1 polymer ?
#
loop_
_entity_poly.entity_id
_entity_poly.type
_entity_poly.pdbx_seq_one_letter_code
_entity_poly.pdbx_strand_id
1 'polypeptide(L)' 'MTVIYILNAKIGFNIPLNTSYIVGTIITVILTAVFFMKAVKNKNENIEVDVQLEKEAV' A
#
# COMPACT_ATOMS: atom_id res chain seq x y z
N MET A 1 -3.42 -12.14 -1.68
CA MET A 1 -3.65 -13.10 -2.79
C MET A 1 -4.71 -12.64 -3.81
N THR A 2 -5.63 -11.74 -3.44
CA THR A 2 -6.74 -11.29 -4.31
C THR A 2 -6.29 -10.66 -5.63
N VAL A 3 -5.29 -9.77 -5.63
CA VAL A 3 -4.77 -9.15 -6.86
C VAL A 3 -4.17 -10.20 -7.80
N ILE A 4 -3.36 -11.12 -7.28
CA ILE A 4 -2.74 -12.21 -8.06
C ILE A 4 -3.83 -13.14 -8.64
N TYR A 5 -4.86 -13.46 -7.86
CA TYR A 5 -6.02 -14.23 -8.33
C TYR A 5 -6.74 -13.54 -9.48
N ILE A 6 -7.05 -12.24 -9.36
CA ILE A 6 -7.71 -11.48 -10.42
C ILE A 6 -6.83 -11.43 -11.68
N LEU A 7 -5.51 -11.30 -11.53
CA LEU A 7 -4.58 -11.31 -12.66
C LEU A 7 -4.51 -12.67 -13.35
N ASN A 8 -4.50 -13.77 -12.60
CA ASN A 8 -4.32 -15.11 -13.15
C ASN A 8 -5.62 -15.79 -13.62
N ALA A 9 -6.75 -15.50 -12.98
CA ALA A 9 -8.01 -16.18 -13.27
C ALA A 9 -8.43 -16.01 -14.74
N LYS A 10 -9.01 -17.07 -15.32
CA LYS A 10 -9.49 -17.07 -16.72
C LYS A 10 -10.57 -16.02 -16.98
N ILE A 11 -11.40 -15.73 -15.98
CA ILE A 11 -12.43 -14.67 -16.03
C ILE A 11 -11.86 -13.27 -15.74
N GLY A 12 -10.62 -13.20 -15.26
CA GLY A 12 -9.90 -11.96 -14.99
C GLY A 12 -9.00 -11.59 -16.16
N PHE A 13 -7.73 -11.33 -15.87
CA PHE A 13 -6.76 -10.95 -16.91
C PHE A 13 -6.10 -12.15 -17.61
N ASN A 14 -6.33 -13.38 -17.12
CA ASN A 14 -5.80 -14.63 -17.67
C ASN A 14 -4.27 -14.62 -17.90
N ILE A 15 -3.54 -13.93 -17.03
CA ILE A 15 -2.07 -13.80 -17.09
C ILE A 15 -1.44 -15.06 -16.47
N PRO A 16 -0.29 -15.55 -16.98
CA PRO A 16 0.43 -16.66 -16.36
C PRO A 16 0.76 -16.39 -14.89
N LEU A 17 0.63 -17.42 -14.05
CA LEU A 17 0.74 -17.29 -12.59
C LEU A 17 2.05 -16.64 -12.12
N ASN A 18 3.18 -17.02 -12.72
CA ASN A 18 4.49 -16.44 -12.39
C ASN A 18 4.53 -14.94 -12.67
N THR A 19 3.98 -14.51 -13.82
CA THR A 19 3.88 -13.10 -14.17
C THR A 19 2.92 -12.36 -13.23
N SER A 20 1.80 -12.97 -12.84
CA SER A 20 0.86 -12.39 -11.86
C SER A 20 1.52 -12.15 -10.50
N TYR A 21 2.42 -13.03 -10.03
CA TYR A 21 3.19 -12.82 -8.81
C TYR A 21 4.19 -11.66 -8.92
N ILE A 22 4.88 -11.54 -10.05
CA ILE A 22 5.81 -10.44 -10.30
C ILE A 22 5.05 -9.10 -10.27
N VAL A 23 3.93 -9.02 -11.01
CA VAL A 23 3.10 -7.81 -11.05
C VAL A 23 2.51 -7.50 -9.68
N GLY A 24 2.02 -8.50 -8.96
CA GLY A 24 1.52 -8.33 -7.59
C GLY A 24 2.57 -7.75 -6.65
N THR A 25 3.80 -8.24 -6.74
CA THR A 25 4.93 -7.74 -5.93
C THR A 25 5.23 -6.27 -6.24
N ILE A 26 5.28 -5.91 -7.53
CA ILE A 26 5.52 -4.53 -7.97
C ILE A 26 4.44 -3.59 -7.43
N ILE A 27 3.17 -3.96 -7.55
CA ILE A 27 2.05 -3.17 -7.02
C ILE A 27 2.19 -2.98 -5.51
N THR A 28 2.54 -4.03 -4.76
CA THR A 28 2.77 -3.93 -3.31
C THR A 28 3.88 -2.95 -2.98
N VAL A 29 5.04 -3.04 -3.65
CA VAL A 29 6.16 -2.12 -3.42
C VAL A 29 5.76 -0.68 -3.69
N ILE A 30 5.05 -0.42 -4.79
CA ILE A 30 4.58 0.92 -5.15
C ILE A 30 3.62 1.47 -4.09
N LEU A 31 2.61 0.68 -3.70
CA LEU A 31 1.64 1.10 -2.68
C LEU A 31 2.30 1.40 -1.35
N THR A 32 3.24 0.55 -0.92
CA THR A 32 4.02 0.78 0.29
C THR A 32 4.83 2.08 0.18
N ALA A 33 5.55 2.30 -0.93
CA ALA A 33 6.31 3.52 -1.14
C ALA A 33 5.42 4.77 -1.09
N VAL A 34 4.27 4.77 -1.78
CA VAL A 34 3.31 5.88 -1.77
C VAL A 34 2.78 6.16 -0.37
N PHE A 35 2.48 5.11 0.39
CA PHE A 35 2.02 5.25 1.77
C PHE A 35 3.06 5.95 2.64
N PHE A 36 4.33 5.54 2.57
CA PHE A 36 5.40 6.16 3.35
C PHE A 36 5.72 7.58 2.88
N MET A 37 5.72 7.85 1.57
CA MET A 37 5.89 9.21 1.05
C MET A 37 4.79 10.14 1.58
N LYS A 38 3.54 9.68 1.61
CA LYS A 38 2.43 10.44 2.17
C LYS A 38 2.60 10.65 3.68
N ALA A 39 3.04 9.63 4.42
CA ALA A 39 3.29 9.76 5.85
C ALA A 39 4.39 10.80 6.15
N VAL A 40 5.50 10.78 5.40
CA VAL A 40 6.57 11.79 5.53
C VAL A 40 6.07 13.18 5.17
N LYS A 41 5.32 13.31 4.07
CA LYS A 41 4.72 14.59 3.67
C LYS A 41 3.80 15.15 4.75
N ASN A 42 2.90 14.31 5.26
CA ASN A 42 1.97 14.67 6.32
C ASN A 42 2.69 15.13 7.60
N LYS A 43 3.78 14.45 7.99
CA LYS A 43 4.63 14.86 9.12
C LYS A 43 5.23 16.25 8.91
N ASN A 44 5.74 16.52 7.71
CA ASN A 44 6.34 17.82 7.39
C ASN A 44 5.30 18.94 7.33
N GLU A 45 4.08 18.60 6.88
CA GLU A 45 2.94 19.53 6.83
C GLU A 45 2.27 19.73 8.20
N ASN A 46 2.75 19.07 9.27
CA ASN A 46 2.19 19.13 10.63
C ASN A 46 0.66 19.01 10.63
N ILE A 47 0.13 18.05 9.86
CA ILE A 47 -1.33 17.86 9.79
C ILE A 47 -1.87 17.59 11.20
N GLU A 48 -2.93 18.31 11.56
CA GLU A 48 -3.62 18.08 12.82
C GLU A 48 -4.26 16.69 12.80
N VAL A 49 -4.04 15.94 13.88
CA VAL A 49 -4.66 14.64 14.10
C VAL A 49 -5.84 14.84 15.05
N ASP A 50 -6.97 14.19 14.75
CA ASP A 50 -8.18 14.27 15.60
C ASP A 50 -7.92 13.81 17.04
N VAL A 51 -6.92 12.95 17.23
CA VAL A 51 -6.43 12.52 18.54
C VAL A 51 -5.16 13.29 18.87
N GLN A 52 -5.30 14.33 19.70
CA GLN A 52 -4.15 14.95 20.34
C GLN A 52 -3.61 13.97 21.37
N LEU A 53 -2.40 13.46 21.15
CA LEU A 53 -1.66 12.76 22.20
C LEU A 53 -1.34 13.78 23.28
N GLU A 54 -2.22 13.89 24.28
CA GLU A 54 -1.87 14.50 25.55
C GLU A 54 -0.62 13.77 26.00
N LYS A 55 0.52 14.49 26.05
CA LYS A 55 1.78 13.93 26.52
C LYS A 55 1.48 13.20 27.82
N GLU A 56 1.49 11.88 27.80
CA GLU A 56 1.52 11.12 29.04
C GLU A 56 2.73 11.64 29.79
N ALA A 57 2.44 12.39 30.85
CA ALA A 57 3.41 12.98 31.73
C ALA A 57 4.20 11.83 32.35
N VAL A 58 5.43 11.65 31.88
CA VAL A 58 6.48 10.91 32.58
C VAL A 58 7.23 11.90 33.44
#